data_AF-A0A7Y9WIW4-F1
#
_entry.id   AF-A0A7Y9WIW4-F1
#
_cell.length_a   1.000
_cell.length_b   1.000
_cell.length_c   1.000
_cell.angle_alpha   90.00
_cell.angle_beta   90.00
_cell.angle_gamma   90.00
#
_symmetry.space_group_name_H-M   'P 1'
#
loop_
_entity.id
_entity.type
_entity.pdbx_description
1 polymer ?
#
loop_
_entity_poly.entity_id
_entity_poly.type
_entity_poly.pdbx_seq_one_letter_code
_entity_poly.pdbx_strand_id
1 'polypeptide(L)'
;MQSLVVLFFCLFFVPILGQLTARYMANELEGQFHDSIVLTQHFLTDEDYKQRQLSYASVCSKMEATGATAETKAICSPADEVALVDLSSWALGALGVLMLTLIYGARWFTGTNRARLSWTFGFVVRAVMLLLAVAVLGQAALFVFSIYTLESMAIQRVHGVLLGSIALTAILAFWSLLRFTFGRTCPHFCVRGGLKISSHVRA
;
A
#
# COMPACT_ATOMS: atom_id res chain seq x y z
N MET A 1 -14.41 -20.62 1.93
CA MET A 1 -14.60 -19.44 1.07
C MET A 1 -14.60 -18.12 1.85
N GLN A 2 -15.32 -18.01 2.97
CA GLN A 2 -15.43 -16.77 3.74
C GLN A 2 -14.08 -16.13 4.15
N SER A 3 -13.11 -16.91 4.64
CA SER A 3 -11.78 -16.39 5.02
C SER A 3 -10.97 -15.82 3.85
N LEU A 4 -11.20 -16.31 2.63
CA LEU A 4 -10.53 -15.83 1.43
C LEU A 4 -11.06 -14.46 0.99
N VAL A 5 -12.39 -14.27 1.08
CA VAL A 5 -13.03 -12.99 0.78
C VAL A 5 -12.57 -11.91 1.74
N VAL A 6 -12.51 -12.23 3.04
CA VAL A 6 -12.01 -11.30 4.06
C VAL A 6 -10.54 -10.95 3.81
N LEU A 7 -9.68 -11.93 3.53
CA LEU A 7 -8.28 -11.68 3.22
C LEU A 7 -8.13 -10.80 1.97
N PHE A 8 -8.87 -11.10 0.90
CA PHE A 8 -8.86 -10.30 -0.31
C PHE A 8 -9.28 -8.85 -0.02
N PHE A 9 -10.38 -8.67 0.71
CA PHE A 9 -10.82 -7.34 1.11
C PHE A 9 -9.75 -6.61 1.94
N CYS A 10 -9.17 -7.24 2.95
CA CYS A 10 -8.12 -6.63 3.77
C CYS A 10 -6.85 -6.27 2.97
N LEU A 11 -6.47 -7.07 1.98
CA LEU A 11 -5.27 -6.83 1.17
C LEU A 11 -5.48 -5.71 0.14
N PHE A 12 -6.66 -5.65 -0.48
CA PHE A 12 -6.91 -4.73 -1.61
C PHE A 12 -7.68 -3.47 -1.24
N PHE A 13 -8.39 -3.43 -0.11
CA PHE A 13 -9.17 -2.24 0.28
C PHE A 13 -8.29 -1.00 0.44
N VAL A 14 -7.15 -1.11 1.14
CA VAL A 14 -6.26 0.05 1.36
C VAL A 14 -5.56 0.50 0.08
N PRO A 15 -4.97 -0.38 -0.77
CA PRO A 15 -4.45 0.03 -2.08
C PRO A 15 -5.49 0.71 -2.97
N ILE A 16 -6.73 0.21 -2.99
CA ILE A 16 -7.83 0.82 -3.76
C ILE A 16 -8.14 2.21 -3.22
N LEU A 17 -8.23 2.38 -1.90
CA LEU A 17 -8.40 3.70 -1.28
C LEU A 17 -7.25 4.64 -1.64
N GLY A 18 -5.99 4.18 -1.57
CA GLY A 18 -4.83 4.98 -1.95
C GLY A 18 -4.90 5.47 -3.39
N GLN A 19 -5.30 4.60 -4.32
CA GLN A 19 -5.50 4.97 -5.72
C GLN A 19 -6.66 5.96 -5.91
N LEU A 20 -7.76 5.78 -5.18
CA LEU A 20 -8.88 6.73 -5.22
C LEU A 20 -8.48 8.11 -4.68
N THR A 21 -7.72 8.16 -3.58
CA THR A 21 -7.17 9.40 -3.03
C THR A 21 -6.23 10.07 -4.03
N ALA A 22 -5.32 9.33 -4.67
CA ALA A 22 -4.41 9.88 -5.67
C ALA A 22 -5.17 10.49 -6.87
N ARG A 23 -6.20 9.80 -7.36
CA ARG A 23 -7.06 10.32 -8.46
C ARG A 23 -7.84 11.55 -8.04
N TYR A 24 -8.39 11.55 -6.82
CA TYR A 24 -9.09 12.72 -6.28
C TYR A 24 -8.16 13.93 -6.20
N MET A 25 -6.94 13.76 -5.66
CA MET A 25 -5.94 14.83 -5.59
C MET A 25 -5.51 15.32 -6.97
N ALA A 26 -5.29 14.41 -7.92
CA ALA A 26 -4.90 14.77 -9.28
C ALA A 26 -5.98 15.65 -9.95
N ASN A 27 -7.25 15.28 -9.82
CA ASN A 27 -8.37 16.04 -10.38
C ASN A 27 -8.50 17.43 -9.73
N GLU A 28 -8.36 17.52 -8.41
CA GLU A 28 -8.44 18.78 -7.68
C GLU A 28 -7.29 19.74 -8.06
N LEU A 29 -6.06 19.22 -8.13
CA LEU A 29 -4.89 20.00 -8.55
C LEU A 29 -5.02 20.47 -10.01
N GLU A 30 -5.56 19.63 -10.89
CA GLU A 30 -5.80 20.00 -12.28
C GLU A 30 -6.85 21.11 -12.39
N GLY A 31 -7.90 21.08 -11.56
CA GLY A 31 -8.90 22.16 -11.45
C GLY A 31 -8.29 23.47 -10.97
N GLN A 32 -7.52 23.44 -9.87
CA GLN A 32 -6.85 24.64 -9.35
C GLN A 32 -5.84 25.21 -10.35
N PHE A 33 -5.11 24.35 -11.05
CA PHE A 33 -4.17 24.77 -12.08
C PHE A 33 -4.88 25.41 -13.27
N HIS A 34 -5.96 24.80 -13.76
CA HIS A 34 -6.80 25.35 -14.82
C HIS A 34 -7.28 26.76 -14.46
N ASP A 35 -7.88 26.91 -13.28
CA ASP A 35 -8.40 28.20 -12.82
C ASP A 35 -7.29 29.24 -12.68
N SER A 36 -6.13 28.85 -12.15
CA SER A 36 -4.99 29.76 -12.00
C SER A 36 -4.44 30.25 -13.34
N ILE A 37 -4.34 29.39 -14.37
CA ILE A 37 -3.85 29.79 -15.69
C ILE A 37 -4.87 30.66 -16.41
N VAL A 38 -6.13 30.24 -16.44
CA VAL A 38 -7.18 30.93 -17.18
C VAL A 38 -7.47 32.30 -16.57
N LEU A 39 -7.60 32.41 -15.23
CA LEU A 39 -7.85 33.69 -14.57
C LEU A 39 -6.62 34.58 -14.47
N THR A 40 -5.46 34.04 -14.11
CA THR A 40 -4.31 34.89 -13.75
C THR A 40 -3.50 35.31 -14.96
N GLN A 41 -3.41 34.47 -15.99
CA GLN A 41 -2.60 34.79 -17.15
C GLN A 41 -3.38 35.48 -18.26
N HIS A 42 -4.72 35.44 -18.33
CA HIS A 42 -5.52 36.04 -19.42
C HIS A 42 -5.07 35.71 -20.86
N PHE A 43 -4.07 34.84 -21.05
CA PHE A 43 -3.38 34.63 -22.33
C PHE A 43 -3.89 33.39 -23.09
N LEU A 44 -4.74 32.56 -22.48
CA LEU A 44 -5.26 31.34 -23.08
C LEU A 44 -6.78 31.28 -22.90
N THR A 45 -7.49 31.08 -24.00
CA THR A 45 -8.93 30.75 -23.96
C THR A 45 -9.11 29.28 -23.56
N ASP A 46 -10.26 28.92 -22.98
CA ASP A 46 -10.62 27.53 -22.61
C ASP A 46 -10.44 26.54 -23.78
N GLU A 47 -10.73 27.00 -25.01
CA GLU A 47 -10.59 26.24 -26.25
C GLU A 47 -9.11 25.90 -26.53
N ASP A 48 -8.21 26.87 -26.37
CA ASP A 48 -6.77 26.67 -26.59
C ASP A 48 -6.15 25.76 -25.53
N TYR A 49 -6.62 25.84 -24.28
CA TYR A 49 -6.17 24.97 -23.20
C TYR A 49 -6.51 23.51 -23.49
N LYS A 50 -7.77 23.23 -23.88
CA LYS A 50 -8.23 21.89 -24.25
C LYS A 50 -7.50 21.34 -25.48
N GLN A 51 -7.27 22.17 -26.50
CA GLN A 51 -6.54 21.75 -27.71
C GLN A 51 -5.10 21.32 -27.41
N ARG A 52 -4.43 21.99 -26.47
CA ARG A 52 -3.02 21.71 -26.16
C ARG A 52 -2.82 20.53 -25.22
N GLN A 53 -3.90 19.94 -24.68
CA GLN A 53 -3.87 18.88 -23.67
C GLN A 53 -2.86 19.20 -22.54
N LEU A 54 -2.86 20.45 -22.09
CA LEU A 54 -1.99 20.89 -21.00
C LEU A 54 -2.54 20.27 -19.71
N SER A 55 -1.91 19.21 -19.24
CA SER A 55 -2.13 18.71 -17.88
C SER A 55 -1.07 19.28 -16.96
N TYR A 56 -1.41 19.45 -15.69
CA TYR A 56 -0.48 19.89 -14.65
C TYR A 56 0.84 19.09 -14.67
N ALA A 57 0.74 17.77 -14.76
CA ALA A 57 1.88 16.86 -14.86
C ALA A 57 2.75 17.09 -16.11
N SER A 58 2.13 17.39 -17.26
CA SER A 58 2.86 17.67 -18.51
C SER A 58 3.64 18.98 -18.45
N VAL A 59 3.15 19.97 -17.71
CA VAL A 59 3.82 21.27 -17.55
C VAL A 59 4.99 21.13 -16.58
N CYS A 60 4.79 20.47 -15.45
CA CYS A 60 5.86 20.22 -14.48
C CYS A 60 7.01 19.40 -15.08
N SER A 61 6.72 18.31 -15.79
CA SER A 61 7.76 17.50 -16.45
C SER A 61 8.55 18.28 -17.51
N LYS A 62 7.91 19.19 -18.25
CA LYS A 62 8.62 20.08 -19.19
C LYS A 62 9.50 21.10 -18.47
N MET A 63 9.00 21.70 -17.38
CA MET A 63 9.77 22.68 -16.60
C MET A 63 11.01 22.05 -15.95
N GLU A 64 10.88 20.82 -15.43
CA GLU A 64 12.03 20.07 -14.93
C GLU A 64 13.07 19.79 -16.01
N ALA A 65 12.63 19.39 -17.21
CA ALA A 65 13.52 19.13 -18.34
C ALA A 65 14.28 20.38 -18.82
N THR A 66 13.68 21.57 -18.69
CA THR A 66 14.31 22.85 -19.06
C THR A 66 15.26 23.41 -18.01
N GLY A 67 15.38 22.76 -16.85
CA GLY A 67 16.22 23.20 -15.72
C GLY A 67 15.38 23.83 -14.62
N ALA A 68 15.04 23.02 -13.61
CA ALA A 68 14.24 23.45 -12.48
C ALA A 68 14.99 24.48 -11.60
N THR A 69 14.41 25.67 -11.45
CA THR A 69 14.77 26.60 -10.38
C THR A 69 14.14 26.15 -9.06
N ALA A 70 14.69 26.59 -7.92
CA ALA A 70 14.13 26.25 -6.60
C ALA A 70 12.64 26.61 -6.47
N GLU A 71 12.20 27.66 -7.16
CA GLU A 71 10.81 28.14 -7.18
C GLU A 71 9.89 27.17 -7.96
N THR A 72 10.33 26.68 -9.12
CA THR A 72 9.56 25.68 -9.90
C THR A 72 9.36 24.36 -9.15
N LYS A 73 10.34 23.94 -8.33
CA LYS A 73 10.21 22.75 -7.49
C LYS A 73 9.13 22.90 -6.42
N ALA A 74 9.00 24.08 -5.83
CA ALA A 74 7.98 24.33 -4.81
C ALA A 74 6.57 24.20 -5.39
N ILE A 75 6.38 24.64 -6.64
CA ILE A 75 5.10 24.53 -7.33
C ILE A 75 4.83 23.06 -7.68
N CYS A 76 5.79 22.35 -8.28
CA CYS A 76 5.58 20.98 -8.75
C CYS A 76 5.63 19.89 -7.66
N SER A 77 6.08 20.20 -6.44
CA SER A 77 6.18 19.24 -5.31
C SER A 77 4.92 18.39 -5.07
N PRO A 78 3.68 18.94 -5.12
CA PRO A 78 2.48 18.14 -4.90
C PRO A 78 2.22 17.09 -5.99
N ALA A 79 2.69 17.32 -7.23
CA ALA A 79 2.54 16.34 -8.32
C ALA A 79 3.37 15.08 -8.03
N ASP A 80 4.59 15.27 -7.55
CA ASP A 80 5.50 14.17 -7.22
C ASP A 80 4.98 13.32 -6.07
N GLU A 81 4.36 13.95 -5.06
CA GLU A 81 3.72 13.25 -3.95
C GLU A 81 2.56 12.38 -4.43
N VAL A 82 1.70 12.89 -5.32
CA VAL A 82 0.58 12.13 -5.91
C VAL A 82 1.11 10.94 -6.73
N ALA A 83 2.15 11.15 -7.53
CA ALA A 83 2.79 10.08 -8.29
C ALA A 83 3.39 8.99 -7.39
N LEU A 84 4.02 9.40 -6.28
CA LEU A 84 4.58 8.47 -5.29
C LEU A 84 3.49 7.63 -4.62
N VAL A 85 2.34 8.22 -4.31
CA VAL A 85 1.19 7.53 -3.71
C VAL A 85 0.56 6.54 -4.68
N ASP A 86 0.42 6.91 -5.95
CA ASP A 86 -0.10 5.99 -6.98
C ASP A 86 0.85 4.80 -7.17
N LEU A 87 2.16 5.05 -7.30
CA LEU A 87 3.18 4.01 -7.41
C LEU A 87 3.18 3.09 -6.18
N SER A 88 3.08 3.67 -4.98
CA SER A 88 3.04 2.91 -3.72
C SER A 88 1.78 2.06 -3.62
N SER A 89 0.64 2.56 -4.09
CA SER A 89 -0.63 1.82 -4.13
C SER A 89 -0.54 0.61 -5.06
N TRP A 90 0.04 0.78 -6.26
CA TRP A 90 0.33 -0.32 -7.18
C TRP A 90 1.31 -1.34 -6.59
N ALA A 91 2.38 -0.86 -5.94
CA ALA A 91 3.38 -1.73 -5.30
C ALA A 91 2.77 -2.59 -4.19
N LEU A 92 1.91 -2.02 -3.34
CA LEU A 92 1.20 -2.77 -2.30
C LEU A 92 0.16 -3.73 -2.88
N GLY A 93 -0.54 -3.33 -3.94
CA GLY A 93 -1.44 -4.22 -4.68
C GLY A 93 -0.69 -5.42 -5.27
N ALA A 94 0.46 -5.19 -5.91
CA ALA A 94 1.33 -6.22 -6.45
C ALA A 94 1.87 -7.15 -5.35
N LEU A 95 2.21 -6.60 -4.19
CA LEU A 95 2.63 -7.37 -3.02
C LEU A 95 1.49 -8.26 -2.49
N GLY A 96 0.25 -7.77 -2.46
CA GLY A 96 -0.93 -8.55 -2.13
C GLY A 96 -1.16 -9.72 -3.11
N VAL A 97 -1.02 -9.47 -4.41
CA VAL A 97 -1.08 -10.52 -5.44
C VAL A 97 0.03 -11.55 -5.22
N LEU A 98 1.27 -11.11 -4.99
CA LEU A 98 2.42 -11.97 -4.71
C LEU A 98 2.17 -12.90 -3.51
N MET A 99 1.58 -12.38 -2.43
CA MET A 99 1.22 -13.19 -1.26
C MET A 99 0.20 -14.28 -1.62
N LEU A 100 -0.82 -13.95 -2.42
CA LEU A 100 -1.79 -14.94 -2.89
C LEU A 100 -1.12 -16.00 -3.76
N THR A 101 -0.28 -15.62 -4.72
CA THR A 101 0.46 -16.58 -5.56
C THR A 101 1.37 -17.49 -4.73
N LEU A 102 2.01 -16.99 -3.67
CA LEU A 102 2.80 -17.83 -2.78
C LEU A 102 1.92 -18.85 -2.03
N ILE A 103 0.77 -18.44 -1.52
CA ILE A 103 -0.16 -19.33 -0.78
C ILE A 103 -0.72 -20.42 -1.72
N TYR A 104 -1.22 -20.03 -2.90
CA TYR A 104 -1.77 -20.97 -3.87
C TYR A 104 -0.69 -21.83 -4.54
N GLY A 105 0.46 -21.23 -4.86
CA GLY A 105 1.61 -21.91 -5.44
C GLY A 105 2.18 -22.96 -4.49
N ALA A 106 2.26 -22.67 -3.19
CA ALA A 106 2.67 -23.65 -2.19
C ALA A 106 1.72 -24.86 -2.13
N ARG A 107 0.40 -24.62 -2.23
CA ARG A 107 -0.60 -25.70 -2.29
C ARG A 107 -0.43 -26.55 -3.55
N TRP A 108 -0.21 -25.93 -4.71
CA TRP A 108 -0.02 -26.66 -5.97
C TRP A 108 1.29 -27.47 -5.98
N PHE A 109 2.38 -26.87 -5.49
CA PHE A 109 3.72 -27.48 -5.51
C PHE A 109 3.88 -28.66 -4.54
N THR A 110 3.24 -28.59 -3.36
CA THR A 110 3.41 -29.62 -2.32
C THR A 110 2.70 -30.93 -2.66
N GLY A 111 1.65 -30.90 -3.49
CA GLY A 111 0.95 -32.09 -3.96
C GLY A 111 0.51 -33.01 -2.80
N THR A 112 0.70 -34.32 -2.96
CA THR A 112 0.39 -35.34 -1.92
C THR A 112 1.60 -35.74 -1.07
N ASN A 113 2.80 -35.23 -1.36
CA ASN A 113 4.03 -35.68 -0.69
C ASN A 113 4.24 -34.95 0.65
N ARG A 114 4.01 -35.67 1.76
CA ARG A 114 4.14 -35.16 3.12
C ARG A 114 5.53 -34.60 3.47
N ALA A 115 6.60 -35.16 2.88
CA ALA A 115 7.96 -34.70 3.16
C ALA A 115 8.26 -33.33 2.53
N ARG A 116 7.69 -33.04 1.36
CA ARG A 116 7.82 -31.71 0.71
C ARG A 116 6.98 -30.66 1.41
N LEU A 117 5.83 -31.05 1.96
CA LEU A 117 4.91 -30.16 2.67
C LEU A 117 5.58 -29.55 3.91
N SER A 118 6.24 -30.36 4.75
CA SER A 118 6.81 -29.87 6.01
C SER A 118 7.94 -28.86 5.80
N TRP A 119 8.79 -29.07 4.79
CA TRP A 119 9.90 -28.14 4.49
C TRP A 119 9.40 -26.84 3.85
N THR A 120 8.54 -26.95 2.84
CA THR A 120 8.04 -25.78 2.09
C THR A 120 7.15 -24.89 2.96
N PHE A 121 6.33 -25.49 3.83
CA PHE A 121 5.39 -24.74 4.66
C PHE A 121 6.09 -23.76 5.60
N GLY A 122 7.18 -24.18 6.25
CA GLY A 122 7.93 -23.30 7.17
C GLY A 122 8.50 -22.08 6.47
N PHE A 123 9.06 -22.25 5.27
CA PHE A 123 9.62 -21.16 4.47
C PHE A 123 8.51 -20.22 3.96
N VAL A 124 7.46 -20.76 3.37
CA VAL A 124 6.36 -19.98 2.80
C VAL A 124 5.64 -19.18 3.88
N VAL A 125 5.36 -19.76 5.05
CA VAL A 125 4.72 -19.04 6.15
C VAL A 125 5.58 -17.86 6.61
N ARG A 126 6.90 -18.03 6.76
CA ARG A 126 7.80 -16.92 7.13
C ARG A 126 7.83 -15.84 6.06
N ALA A 127 7.89 -16.21 4.78
CA ALA A 127 7.85 -15.27 3.67
C ALA A 127 6.53 -14.47 3.66
N VAL A 128 5.39 -15.16 3.81
CA VAL A 128 4.07 -14.51 3.86
C VAL A 128 3.94 -13.59 5.07
N MET A 129 4.43 -13.99 6.26
CA MET A 129 4.40 -13.13 7.45
C MET A 129 5.28 -11.89 7.27
N LEU A 130 6.44 -12.01 6.63
CA LEU A 130 7.31 -10.87 6.32
C LEU A 130 6.65 -9.92 5.31
N LEU A 131 6.07 -10.45 4.24
CA LEU A 131 5.33 -9.66 3.26
C LEU A 131 4.13 -8.96 3.92
N LEU A 132 3.39 -9.66 4.79
CA LEU A 132 2.29 -9.07 5.55
C LEU A 132 2.76 -7.92 6.43
N ALA A 133 3.91 -8.06 7.10
CA ALA A 133 4.47 -7.00 7.93
C ALA A 133 4.78 -5.75 7.09
N VAL A 134 5.47 -5.91 5.96
CA VAL A 134 5.76 -4.82 5.02
C VAL A 134 4.46 -4.21 4.48
N ALA A 135 3.47 -5.03 4.15
CA ALA A 135 2.16 -4.59 3.67
C ALA A 135 1.46 -3.70 4.71
N VAL A 136 1.38 -4.14 5.97
CA VAL A 136 0.75 -3.38 7.06
C VAL A 136 1.42 -2.02 7.24
N LEU A 137 2.75 -1.96 7.18
CA LEU A 137 3.48 -0.71 7.32
C LEU A 137 3.18 0.25 6.14
N GLY A 138 3.22 -0.26 4.91
CA GLY A 138 2.90 0.55 3.72
C GLY A 138 1.44 1.00 3.69
N GLN A 139 0.50 0.13 4.06
CA GLN A 139 -0.92 0.45 4.16
C GLN A 139 -1.17 1.54 5.22
N ALA A 140 -0.51 1.47 6.37
CA ALA A 140 -0.61 2.51 7.39
C ALA A 140 -0.03 3.85 6.92
N ALA A 141 1.10 3.84 6.21
CA ALA A 141 1.68 5.05 5.64
C ALA A 141 0.72 5.72 4.63
N LEU A 142 0.14 4.95 3.70
CA LEU A 142 -0.86 5.45 2.75
C LEU A 142 -2.11 5.98 3.46
N PHE A 143 -2.55 5.32 4.52
CA PHE A 143 -3.72 5.72 5.29
C PHE A 143 -3.48 7.04 6.05
N VAL A 144 -2.33 7.18 6.71
CA VAL A 144 -1.90 8.43 7.37
C VAL A 144 -1.79 9.56 6.35
N PHE A 145 -1.18 9.32 5.20
CA PHE A 145 -1.09 10.31 4.12
C PHE A 145 -2.49 10.73 3.63
N SER A 146 -3.39 9.76 3.41
CA SER A 146 -4.75 10.04 2.94
C SER A 146 -5.54 10.88 3.94
N ILE A 147 -5.48 10.55 5.25
CA ILE A 147 -6.12 11.36 6.30
C ILE A 147 -5.50 12.75 6.35
N TYR A 148 -4.16 12.85 6.31
CA TYR A 148 -3.46 14.12 6.34
C TYR A 148 -3.94 15.04 5.21
N THR A 149 -4.01 14.53 3.98
CA THR A 149 -4.53 15.28 2.83
C THR A 149 -5.99 15.68 3.02
N LEU A 150 -6.85 14.76 3.48
CA LEU A 150 -8.26 15.08 3.68
C LEU A 150 -8.45 16.15 4.76
N GLU A 151 -7.69 16.08 5.86
CA GLU A 151 -7.75 17.09 6.94
C GLU A 151 -7.18 18.44 6.50
N SER A 152 -6.09 18.46 5.74
CA SER A 152 -5.48 19.70 5.24
C SER A 152 -6.42 20.45 4.30
N MET A 153 -7.19 19.73 3.48
CA MET A 153 -8.20 20.30 2.60
C MET A 153 -9.48 20.72 3.35
N ALA A 154 -9.93 19.95 4.34
CA ALA A 154 -11.25 20.15 4.95
C ALA A 154 -11.29 21.15 6.13
N ILE A 155 -10.29 21.15 7.03
CA ILE A 155 -10.42 21.80 8.36
C ILE A 155 -9.32 22.83 8.63
N GLN A 156 -8.31 22.96 7.75
CA GLN A 156 -7.11 23.79 7.95
C GLN A 156 -6.33 23.52 9.26
N ARG A 157 -6.72 22.51 10.05
CA ARG A 157 -6.03 22.05 11.26
C ARG A 157 -5.84 20.55 11.20
N VAL A 158 -4.60 20.13 11.35
CA VAL A 158 -4.20 18.72 11.34
C VAL A 158 -4.21 18.19 12.77
N HIS A 159 -4.96 17.12 13.04
CA HIS A 159 -4.97 16.45 14.34
C HIS A 159 -3.75 15.53 14.46
N GLY A 160 -2.58 16.11 14.77
CA GLY A 160 -1.33 15.35 14.88
C GLY A 160 -1.38 14.16 15.85
N VAL A 161 -2.21 14.24 16.89
CA VAL A 161 -2.43 13.13 17.85
C VAL A 161 -3.08 11.92 17.16
N LEU A 162 -4.06 12.15 16.28
CA LEU A 162 -4.74 11.09 15.54
C LEU A 162 -3.75 10.37 14.61
N LEU A 163 -3.04 11.13 13.76
CA LEU A 163 -2.03 10.59 12.84
C LEU A 163 -0.92 9.84 13.59
N GLY A 164 -0.43 10.41 14.68
CA GLY A 164 0.60 9.79 15.53
C GLY A 164 0.16 8.46 16.13
N SER A 165 -1.10 8.35 16.57
CA SER A 165 -1.65 7.11 17.15
C SER A 165 -1.74 5.98 16.12
N ILE A 166 -2.13 6.30 14.88
CA ILE A 166 -2.21 5.36 13.76
C ILE A 166 -0.81 4.88 13.38
N ALA A 167 0.15 5.80 13.23
CA ALA A 167 1.52 5.44 12.92
C ALA A 167 2.15 4.55 14.00
N LEU A 168 1.93 4.87 15.28
CA LEU A 168 2.46 4.10 16.40
C LEU A 168 1.87 2.69 16.46
N THR A 169 0.55 2.55 16.29
CA THR A 169 -0.10 1.23 16.25
C THR A 169 0.40 0.37 15.09
N ALA A 170 0.64 0.96 13.93
CA ALA A 170 1.23 0.26 12.78
C ALA A 170 2.66 -0.22 13.05
N ILE A 171 3.50 0.62 13.66
CA ILE A 171 4.87 0.24 14.04
C ILE A 171 4.86 -0.91 15.06
N LEU A 172 3.98 -0.86 16.05
CA LEU A 172 3.83 -1.94 17.03
C LEU A 172 3.36 -3.25 16.37
N ALA A 173 2.40 -3.18 15.45
CA ALA A 173 1.93 -4.33 14.68
C ALA A 173 3.05 -4.93 13.81
N PHE A 174 3.79 -4.07 13.10
CA PHE A 174 4.95 -4.46 12.29
C PHE A 174 6.03 -5.16 13.13
N TRP A 175 6.38 -4.57 14.27
CA TRP A 175 7.37 -5.14 15.19
C TRP A 175 6.93 -6.49 15.77
N SER A 176 5.64 -6.63 16.09
CA SER A 176 5.05 -7.89 16.53
C SER A 176 5.17 -8.97 15.46
N LEU A 177 4.80 -8.66 14.21
CA LEU A 177 4.91 -9.59 13.08
C LEU A 177 6.36 -9.99 12.76
N LEU A 178 7.30 -9.05 12.84
CA LEU A 178 8.73 -9.35 12.68
C LEU A 178 9.24 -10.29 13.76
N ARG A 179 8.84 -10.06 15.02
CA ARG A 179 9.18 -10.97 16.12
C ARG A 179 8.60 -12.37 15.91
N PHE A 180 7.40 -12.51 15.36
CA PHE A 180 6.86 -13.84 15.02
C PHE A 180 7.59 -14.49 13.84
N THR A 181 8.10 -13.69 12.91
CA THR A 181 8.81 -14.18 11.72
C THR A 181 10.21 -14.70 12.05
N PHE A 182 10.95 -13.97 12.90
CA PHE A 182 12.36 -14.26 13.22
C PHE A 182 12.60 -14.76 14.64
N GLY A 183 11.60 -14.67 15.52
CA GLY A 183 11.70 -15.14 16.89
C GLY A 183 12.01 -16.63 16.92
N ARG A 184 13.10 -16.98 17.60
CA ARG A 184 13.49 -18.38 17.86
C ARG A 184 12.51 -19.13 18.77
N THR A 185 11.44 -18.48 19.22
CA THR A 185 10.29 -19.15 19.80
C THR A 185 9.71 -20.05 18.73
N CYS A 186 10.00 -21.36 18.83
CA CYS A 186 9.19 -22.41 18.22
C CYS A 186 7.73 -21.93 18.36
N PRO A 187 7.05 -21.53 17.27
CA PRO A 187 5.61 -21.32 17.38
C PRO A 187 5.07 -22.63 17.94
N HIS A 188 3.98 -22.60 18.70
CA HIS A 188 3.33 -23.80 19.26
C HIS A 188 3.02 -24.93 18.24
N PHE A 189 3.30 -24.69 16.95
CA PHE A 189 3.43 -25.64 15.85
C PHE A 189 4.83 -26.29 15.67
N CYS A 190 5.75 -26.19 16.63
CA CYS A 190 6.63 -27.31 16.92
C CYS A 190 5.71 -28.42 17.39
N VAL A 191 5.16 -29.14 16.40
CA VAL A 191 4.43 -30.39 16.52
C VAL A 191 5.13 -31.14 17.62
N ARG A 192 4.48 -31.20 18.78
CA ARG A 192 4.81 -32.13 19.85
C ARG A 192 4.69 -33.48 19.16
N GLY A 193 5.80 -33.98 18.61
CA GLY A 193 5.95 -35.24 17.90
C GLY A 193 5.77 -36.39 18.89
N GLY A 194 4.56 -36.48 19.43
CA GLY A 194 4.24 -37.23 20.63
C GLY A 194 2.76 -37.13 20.99
N LEU A 195 1.86 -36.80 20.04
CA LEU A 195 0.49 -37.28 20.16
C LEU A 195 0.56 -38.79 19.91
N LYS A 196 0.88 -39.53 20.97
CA LYS A 196 0.76 -40.98 21.05
C LYS A 196 -0.71 -41.26 20.83
N ILE A 197 -1.11 -41.50 19.58
CA ILE A 197 -2.43 -42.05 19.26
C ILE A 197 -2.47 -43.40 19.96
N SER A 198 -3.07 -43.41 21.15
CA SER A 198 -3.30 -44.61 21.93
C SER A 198 -4.21 -45.48 21.09
N SER A 199 -3.62 -46.48 20.44
CA SER A 199 -4.31 -47.58 19.78
C SER A 199 -5.00 -48.43 20.85
N HIS A 200 -6.10 -47.93 21.38
CA HIS A 200 -7.05 -48.70 22.17
C HIS A 200 -8.36 -48.79 21.38
N VAL A 201 -8.30 -49.47 20.23
CA VAL A 201 -9.46 -50.11 19.64
C VAL A 201 -9.20 -51.60 19.73
N ARG A 202 -9.75 -52.17 20.80
CA ARG A 202 -9.88 -53.61 21.01
C ARG A 202 -11.32 -53.91 20.61
N ALA A 203 -11.51 -54.69 19.56
CA ALA A 203 -12.72 -55.47 19.33
C ALA A 203 -12.23 -56.88 18.97
#